data_AF-A0A413YU72-F1
#
_entry.id   AF-A0A413YU72-F1
#
_cell.length_a   1.000
_cell.length_b   1.000
_cell.length_c   1.000
_cell.angle_alpha   90.00
_cell.angle_beta   90.00
_cell.angle_gamma   90.00
#
_symmetry.space_group_name_H-M   'P 1'
#
loop_
_entity.id
_entity.type
_entity.pdbx_description
1 polymer ?
#
loop_
_entity_poly.entity_id
_entity_poly.type
_entity_poly.pdbx_seq_one_letter_code
_entity_poly.pdbx_strand_id
1 'polypeptide(L)'
;MEKLKVIVTAVWSIILSALGILAIPVLLLVTCNLIDYFTGIAASKFRKQQIDSYKGIRGIAKKICMWLLVGVGVIVDRLLSYSAGVIGITLPFTFLVACVVAIWLICNEIISILENINDIGVTLPPFLQPIVKNLKSQVEQKTTIDNQEDK
;
A
#
# COMPACT_ATOMS: atom_id res chain seq x y z
N MET A 1 -3.80 -18.34 -26.20
CA MET A 1 -3.95 -18.16 -24.74
C MET A 1 -2.86 -18.84 -23.93
N GLU A 2 -2.41 -20.06 -24.28
CA GLU A 2 -1.38 -20.76 -23.49
C GLU A 2 -0.01 -20.05 -23.47
N LYS A 3 0.49 -19.60 -24.64
CA LYS A 3 1.74 -18.84 -24.70
C LYS A 3 1.71 -17.57 -23.84
N LEU A 4 0.57 -16.87 -23.81
CA LEU A 4 0.38 -15.69 -22.97
C LEU A 4 0.40 -16.04 -21.48
N LYS A 5 -0.29 -17.11 -21.07
CA LYS A 5 -0.27 -17.58 -19.68
C LYS A 5 1.15 -17.93 -19.23
N VAL A 6 1.90 -18.64 -20.07
CA VAL A 6 3.30 -19.02 -19.80
C VAL A 6 4.21 -17.80 -19.66
N ILE A 7 4.07 -16.80 -20.53
CA ILE A 7 4.85 -15.57 -20.43
C ILE A 7 4.51 -14.82 -19.14
N VAL A 8 3.23 -14.68 -18.81
CA VAL A 8 2.78 -14.00 -17.60
C VAL A 8 3.26 -14.71 -16.33
N THR A 9 3.15 -16.04 -16.26
CA THR A 9 3.62 -16.80 -15.09
C THR A 9 5.13 -16.79 -14.96
N ALA A 10 5.87 -16.81 -16.08
CA ALA A 10 7.33 -16.71 -16.06
C ALA A 10 7.79 -15.33 -15.55
N VAL A 11 7.22 -14.25 -16.08
CA VAL A 11 7.51 -12.88 -15.62
C VAL A 11 7.15 -12.73 -14.15
N TRP A 12 6.00 -13.26 -13.71
CA TRP A 12 5.64 -13.19 -12.30
C TRP A 12 6.58 -13.98 -11.39
N SER A 13 6.97 -15.19 -11.79
CA SER A 13 7.93 -15.99 -11.02
C SER A 13 9.27 -15.27 -10.87
N ILE A 14 9.78 -14.65 -11.94
CA ILE A 14 11.05 -13.90 -11.89
C ILE A 14 10.93 -12.73 -10.93
N ILE A 15 9.85 -11.95 -10.99
CA ILE A 15 9.66 -10.79 -10.11
C ILE A 15 9.49 -11.24 -8.65
N LEU A 16 8.65 -12.22 -8.36
CA LEU A 16 8.46 -12.72 -7.00
C LEU A 16 9.74 -13.33 -6.43
N SER A 17 10.49 -14.07 -7.25
CA SER A 17 11.78 -14.62 -6.86
C SER A 17 12.80 -13.51 -6.55
N ALA A 18 12.82 -12.44 -7.35
CA ALA A 18 13.70 -11.30 -7.13
C ALA A 18 13.34 -10.48 -5.87
N LEU A 19 12.06 -10.44 -5.50
CA LEU A 19 11.58 -9.74 -4.30
C LEU A 19 11.89 -10.50 -2.99
N GLY A 20 12.03 -11.83 -3.04
CA GLY A 20 12.33 -12.65 -1.86
C GLY A 20 11.31 -12.43 -0.73
N ILE A 21 11.79 -12.06 0.46
CA ILE A 21 10.93 -11.75 1.64
C ILE A 21 9.96 -10.60 1.38
N LEU A 22 10.33 -9.64 0.53
CA LEU A 22 9.46 -8.51 0.18
C LEU A 22 8.27 -8.92 -0.71
N ALA A 23 8.28 -10.14 -1.26
CA ALA A 23 7.20 -10.63 -2.12
C ALA A 23 5.85 -10.68 -1.39
N ILE A 24 5.82 -11.10 -0.11
CA ILE A 24 4.57 -11.21 0.65
C ILE A 24 3.95 -9.82 0.91
N PRO A 25 4.67 -8.83 1.48
CA PRO A 25 4.14 -7.48 1.64
C PRO A 25 3.68 -6.85 0.32
N VAL A 26 4.46 -7.01 -0.76
CA VAL A 26 4.09 -6.45 -2.07
C VAL A 26 2.81 -7.11 -2.62
N LEU A 27 2.67 -8.43 -2.52
CA LEU A 27 1.47 -9.14 -2.96
C LEU A 27 0.21 -8.69 -2.19
N LEU A 28 0.34 -8.52 -0.88
CA LEU A 28 -0.75 -8.01 -0.03
C LEU A 28 -1.11 -6.57 -0.43
N LEU A 29 -0.11 -5.71 -0.66
CA LEU A 29 -0.34 -4.33 -1.10
C LEU A 29 -1.05 -4.26 -2.46
N VAL A 30 -0.67 -5.11 -3.42
CA VAL A 30 -1.36 -5.25 -4.71
C VAL A 30 -2.82 -5.66 -4.50
N THR A 31 -3.04 -6.66 -3.64
CA THR A 31 -4.37 -7.21 -3.35
C THR A 31 -5.27 -6.17 -2.70
N CYS A 32 -4.77 -5.44 -1.70
CA CYS A 32 -5.50 -4.34 -1.06
C CYS A 32 -5.84 -3.23 -2.05
N ASN A 33 -4.89 -2.81 -2.90
CA ASN A 33 -5.16 -1.82 -3.95
C ASN A 33 -6.26 -2.28 -4.92
N LEU A 34 -6.26 -3.55 -5.30
CA LEU A 34 -7.26 -4.11 -6.20
C LEU A 34 -8.64 -4.12 -5.55
N ILE A 35 -8.73 -4.55 -4.28
CA ILE A 35 -9.98 -4.51 -3.50
C ILE A 35 -10.48 -3.08 -3.36
N ASP A 36 -9.60 -2.14 -3.00
CA ASP A 36 -9.94 -0.73 -2.83
C ASP A 36 -10.49 -0.10 -4.11
N TYR A 37 -9.90 -0.43 -5.26
CA TYR A 37 -10.40 0.04 -6.55
C TYR A 37 -11.82 -0.48 -6.83
N PHE A 38 -12.07 -1.77 -6.59
CA PHE A 38 -13.41 -2.35 -6.78
C PHE A 38 -14.45 -1.79 -5.80
N THR A 39 -14.09 -1.64 -4.52
CA THR A 39 -14.99 -1.06 -3.51
C THR A 39 -15.23 0.41 -3.78
N GLY A 40 -14.23 1.17 -4.23
CA GLY A 40 -14.38 2.58 -4.62
C GLY A 40 -15.32 2.78 -5.81
N ILE A 41 -15.24 1.91 -6.83
CA ILE A 41 -16.19 1.93 -7.96
C ILE A 41 -17.62 1.63 -7.47
N ALA A 42 -17.78 0.63 -6.59
CA ALA A 42 -19.09 0.29 -6.03
C ALA A 42 -19.65 1.47 -5.21
N ALA A 43 -18.86 2.05 -4.31
CA ALA A 43 -19.24 3.20 -3.49
C ALA A 43 -19.65 4.42 -4.32
N SER A 44 -18.93 4.69 -5.42
CA SER A 44 -19.25 5.81 -6.32
C SER A 44 -20.64 5.69 -6.95
N LYS A 45 -21.09 4.47 -7.28
CA LYS A 45 -22.46 4.24 -7.80
C LYS A 45 -23.53 4.55 -6.75
N PHE A 46 -23.28 4.24 -5.48
CA PHE A 46 -24.22 4.53 -4.38
C PHE A 46 -24.26 6.02 -4.02
N ARG A 47 -23.13 6.72 -4.12
CA ARG A 47 -23.04 8.16 -3.82
C ARG A 47 -23.68 9.11 -4.84
N LYS A 48 -24.18 8.61 -5.99
CA LYS A 48 -24.71 9.41 -7.13
C LYS A 48 -23.82 10.59 -7.55
N GLN A 49 -22.54 10.58 -7.19
CA GLN A 49 -21.59 11.61 -7.61
C GLN A 49 -21.17 11.31 -9.05
N GLN A 50 -21.16 12.33 -9.90
CA GLN A 50 -20.52 12.19 -11.21
C GLN A 50 -19.08 11.74 -10.99
N ILE A 51 -18.71 10.64 -11.65
CA ILE A 51 -17.34 10.11 -11.64
C ILE A 51 -16.48 11.16 -12.36
N ASP A 52 -15.99 12.13 -11.59
CA ASP A 52 -15.01 13.08 -12.08
C ASP A 52 -13.71 12.30 -12.27
N SER A 53 -13.47 11.90 -13.52
CA SER A 53 -12.30 11.15 -13.96
C SER A 53 -11.00 11.77 -13.44
N TYR A 54 -10.97 13.10 -13.29
CA TYR A 54 -9.83 13.85 -12.77
C TYR A 54 -9.51 13.53 -11.30
N LYS A 55 -10.54 13.31 -10.46
CA LYS A 55 -10.35 12.87 -9.06
C LYS A 55 -9.87 11.43 -8.98
N GLY A 56 -10.40 10.55 -9.83
CA GLY A 56 -9.98 9.14 -9.90
C GLY A 56 -8.52 8.99 -10.35
N ILE A 57 -8.13 9.71 -11.41
CA ILE A 57 -6.74 9.72 -11.91
C ILE A 57 -5.78 10.29 -10.87
N ARG A 58 -6.16 11.35 -10.15
CA ARG A 58 -5.33 11.91 -9.07
C ARG A 58 -5.15 10.93 -7.90
N GLY A 59 -6.19 10.17 -7.56
CA GLY A 59 -6.12 9.10 -6.56
C GLY A 59 -5.15 7.98 -6.98
N ILE A 60 -5.26 7.52 -8.22
CA ILE A 60 -4.36 6.50 -8.78
C ILE A 60 -2.91 7.00 -8.85
N ALA A 61 -2.69 8.23 -9.30
CA ALA A 61 -1.37 8.85 -9.34
C ALA A 61 -0.73 8.93 -7.94
N LYS A 62 -1.52 9.32 -6.92
CA LYS A 62 -1.07 9.32 -5.52
C LYS A 62 -0.66 7.91 -5.06
N LYS A 63 -1.44 6.88 -5.42
CA LYS A 63 -1.12 5.47 -5.12
C LYS A 63 0.17 5.00 -5.80
N ILE A 64 0.38 5.35 -7.05
CA ILE A 64 1.63 5.04 -7.76
C ILE A 64 2.83 5.73 -7.08
N CYS A 65 2.69 7.00 -6.68
CA CYS A 65 3.73 7.69 -5.91
C CYS A 65 3.98 7.04 -4.55
N MET A 66 2.94 6.52 -3.88
CA MET A 66 3.09 5.78 -2.62
C MET A 66 3.91 4.50 -2.79
N TRP A 67 3.80 3.81 -3.92
CA TRP A 67 4.63 2.63 -4.20
C TRP A 67 6.13 2.94 -4.32
N LEU A 68 6.48 4.16 -4.75
CA LEU A 68 7.88 4.60 -4.79
C LEU A 68 8.52 4.59 -3.40
N LEU A 69 7.73 4.78 -2.33
CA LEU A 69 8.24 4.72 -0.95
C LEU A 69 8.74 3.32 -0.59
N VAL A 70 8.13 2.25 -1.12
CA VAL A 70 8.66 0.88 -0.94
C VAL A 70 10.03 0.76 -1.62
N GLY A 71 10.18 1.35 -2.82
CA GLY A 71 11.46 1.45 -3.52
C GLY A 71 12.52 2.22 -2.73
N VAL A 72 12.14 3.34 -2.11
CA VAL A 72 13.02 4.09 -1.19
C VAL A 72 13.42 3.23 0.00
N GLY A 73 12.48 2.48 0.60
CA GLY A 73 12.78 1.52 1.66
C GLY A 73 13.81 0.47 1.24
N VAL A 74 13.68 -0.07 0.01
CA VAL A 74 14.65 -1.02 -0.56
C VAL A 74 16.04 -0.39 -0.69
N ILE A 75 16.13 0.87 -1.12
CA ILE A 75 17.41 1.59 -1.21
C ILE A 75 18.05 1.71 0.18
N VAL A 76 17.27 2.09 1.20
CA VAL A 76 17.75 2.20 2.58
C VAL A 76 18.24 0.84 3.10
N ASP A 77 17.47 -0.23 2.87
CA ASP A 77 17.86 -1.59 3.28
C ASP A 77 19.16 -2.06 2.61
N ARG A 78 19.37 -1.70 1.34
CA ARG A 78 20.63 -1.98 0.63
C ARG A 78 21.80 -1.21 1.20
N LEU A 79 21.62 0.07 1.54
CA LEU A 79 22.66 0.88 2.20
C LEU A 79 23.00 0.34 3.59
N LEU A 80 21.99 -0.10 4.35
CA LEU A 80 22.18 -0.69 5.67
C LEU A 80 22.92 -2.02 5.58
N SER A 81 22.55 -2.87 4.62
CA SER A 81 23.21 -4.17 4.37
C SER A 81 24.66 -3.99 3.93
N TYR A 82 24.93 -3.04 3.04
CA TYR A 82 26.28 -2.71 2.60
C TYR A 82 27.14 -2.22 3.77
N SER A 83 26.61 -1.27 4.56
CA SER A 83 27.32 -0.72 5.72
C SER A 83 27.61 -1.79 6.77
N ALA A 84 26.63 -2.66 7.07
CA ALA A 84 26.78 -3.79 7.97
C ALA A 84 27.86 -4.78 7.50
N GLY A 85 27.90 -5.07 6.19
CA GLY A 85 28.94 -5.91 5.58
C GLY A 85 30.35 -5.34 5.73
N VAL A 86 30.51 -4.02 5.56
CA VAL A 86 31.81 -3.34 5.73
C VAL A 86 32.32 -3.42 7.17
N ILE A 87 31.42 -3.35 8.16
CA ILE A 87 31.77 -3.44 9.59
C ILE A 87 31.79 -4.90 10.12
N GLY A 88 31.58 -5.90 9.25
CA GLY A 88 31.60 -7.32 9.62
C GLY A 88 30.37 -7.80 10.40
N ILE A 89 29.27 -7.05 10.39
CA ILE A 89 28.00 -7.42 11.03
C ILE A 89 27.10 -8.11 10.00
N THR A 90 26.68 -9.34 10.28
CA THR A 90 25.67 -10.04 9.49
C THR A 90 24.28 -9.69 9.98
N LEU A 91 23.48 -9.00 9.16
CA LEU A 91 22.08 -8.76 9.45
C LEU A 91 21.26 -10.04 9.17
N PRO A 92 20.48 -10.55 10.13
CA PRO A 92 19.67 -11.76 9.93
C PRO A 92 18.40 -11.51 9.11
N PHE A 93 18.09 -10.25 8.78
CA PHE A 93 16.91 -9.84 8.04
C PHE A 93 17.31 -9.08 6.77
N THR A 94 16.50 -9.24 5.72
CA THR A 94 16.63 -8.50 4.46
C THR A 94 15.36 -7.67 4.26
N PHE A 95 15.53 -6.43 3.78
CA PHE A 95 14.42 -5.53 3.44
C PHE A 95 13.51 -5.10 4.61
N LEU A 96 14.08 -4.86 5.81
CA LEU A 96 13.31 -4.49 6.99
C LEU A 96 12.54 -3.18 6.78
N VAL A 97 13.21 -2.14 6.29
CA VAL A 97 12.62 -0.82 6.09
C VAL A 97 11.54 -0.88 5.02
N ALA A 98 11.80 -1.54 3.89
CA ALA A 98 10.82 -1.75 2.84
C ALA A 98 9.58 -2.51 3.33
N CYS A 99 9.74 -3.52 4.20
CA CYS A 99 8.62 -4.24 4.81
C CYS A 99 7.78 -3.33 5.71
N VAL A 100 8.40 -2.51 6.54
CA VAL A 100 7.69 -1.55 7.41
C VAL A 100 6.89 -0.54 6.57
N VAL A 101 7.51 0.01 5.53
CA VAL A 101 6.83 0.93 4.60
C VAL A 101 5.66 0.24 3.90
N ALA A 102 5.84 -1.00 3.43
CA ALA A 102 4.76 -1.76 2.80
C ALA A 102 3.60 -2.03 3.76
N ILE A 103 3.87 -2.39 5.02
CA ILE A 103 2.84 -2.55 6.06
C ILE A 103 2.08 -1.25 6.28
N TRP A 104 2.79 -0.13 6.39
CA TRP A 104 2.16 1.19 6.55
C TRP A 104 1.24 1.52 5.37
N LEU A 105 1.67 1.25 4.13
CA LEU A 105 0.83 1.43 2.94
C LEU A 105 -0.40 0.51 2.94
N ILE A 106 -0.24 -0.75 3.32
CA ILE A 106 -1.37 -1.70 3.43
C ILE A 106 -2.39 -1.18 4.44
N CYS A 107 -1.96 -0.65 5.58
CA CYS A 107 -2.86 -0.02 6.55
C CYS A 107 -3.65 1.14 5.93
N ASN A 108 -3.01 2.00 5.13
CA ASN A 108 -3.69 3.09 4.43
C ASN A 108 -4.76 2.58 3.46
N GLU A 109 -4.44 1.52 2.69
CA GLU A 109 -5.40 0.90 1.76
C GLU A 109 -6.57 0.25 2.50
N ILE A 110 -6.33 -0.40 3.65
CA ILE A 110 -7.40 -0.97 4.48
C ILE A 110 -8.35 0.11 4.98
N ILE A 111 -7.85 1.28 5.40
CA ILE A 111 -8.69 2.42 5.80
C ILE A 111 -9.57 2.87 4.64
N SER A 112 -8.98 3.04 3.44
CA SER A 112 -9.72 3.42 2.23
C SER A 112 -10.82 2.42 1.87
N ILE A 113 -10.54 1.10 1.97
CA ILE A 113 -11.54 0.05 1.74
C ILE A 113 -12.69 0.16 2.74
N LEU A 114 -12.38 0.37 4.02
CA LEU A 114 -13.39 0.47 5.08
C LEU A 114 -14.27 1.70 4.91
N GLU A 115 -13.71 2.83 4.47
CA GLU A 115 -14.48 4.02 4.08
C GLU A 115 -15.43 3.70 2.92
N ASN A 116 -14.91 3.10 1.83
CA ASN A 116 -15.71 2.72 0.67
C ASN A 116 -16.85 1.74 1.04
N ILE A 117 -16.61 0.78 1.93
CA ILE A 117 -17.64 -0.17 2.40
C ILE A 117 -18.74 0.55 3.19
N ASN A 118 -18.36 1.45 4.11
CA ASN A 118 -19.30 2.25 4.87
C ASN A 118 -20.18 3.12 3.95
N ASP A 119 -19.60 3.65 2.87
CA ASP A 119 -20.28 4.47 1.88
C ASP A 119 -21.29 3.73 1.01
N ILE A 120 -21.08 2.43 0.81
CA ILE A 120 -22.03 1.55 0.12
C ILE A 120 -23.28 1.29 0.99
N GLY A 121 -23.25 1.68 2.27
CA GLY A 121 -24.34 1.46 3.21
C GLY A 121 -24.28 0.10 3.91
N VAL A 122 -23.15 -0.59 3.83
CA VAL A 122 -22.89 -1.80 4.62
C VAL A 122 -22.60 -1.34 6.05
N THR A 123 -23.45 -1.71 7.00
CA THR A 123 -23.20 -1.47 8.42
C THR A 123 -21.95 -2.21 8.85
N LEU A 124 -20.84 -1.48 9.02
CA LEU A 124 -19.63 -2.03 9.60
C LEU A 124 -19.94 -2.54 11.01
N PRO A 125 -19.51 -3.76 11.37
CA PRO A 125 -19.73 -4.28 12.70
C PRO A 125 -19.10 -3.34 13.76
N PRO A 126 -19.74 -3.19 14.93
CA PRO A 126 -19.40 -2.15 15.89
C PRO A 126 -17.97 -2.23 16.46
N PHE A 127 -17.28 -3.37 16.34
CA PHE A 127 -15.87 -3.48 16.70
C PHE A 127 -14.93 -2.85 15.65
N LEU A 128 -15.32 -2.80 14.37
CA LEU A 128 -14.51 -2.19 13.30
C LEU A 128 -14.61 -0.67 13.28
N GLN A 129 -15.74 -0.09 13.67
CA GLN A 129 -15.93 1.36 13.69
C GLN A 129 -14.90 2.13 14.53
N PRO A 130 -14.62 1.76 15.81
CA PRO A 130 -13.57 2.40 16.58
C PRO A 130 -12.18 2.09 16.04
N ILE A 131 -11.95 0.91 15.47
CA ILE A 131 -10.66 0.53 14.87
C ILE A 131 -10.37 1.43 13.66
N VAL A 132 -11.32 1.59 12.75
CA VAL A 132 -11.22 2.50 11.59
C VAL A 132 -10.96 3.93 12.02
N LYS A 133 -11.71 4.42 13.03
CA LYS A 133 -11.58 5.80 13.52
C LYS A 133 -10.20 6.06 14.15
N ASN A 134 -9.70 5.12 14.95
CA ASN A 134 -8.37 5.24 15.56
C ASN A 134 -7.25 5.10 14.51
N LEU A 135 -7.37 4.15 13.57
CA LEU A 135 -6.42 3.98 12.46
C LEU A 135 -6.35 5.23 11.58
N LYS A 136 -7.51 5.80 11.22
CA LYS A 136 -7.59 7.04 10.47
C LYS A 136 -6.87 8.18 11.19
N SER A 137 -7.18 8.37 12.48
CA SER A 137 -6.50 9.39 13.29
C SER A 137 -4.99 9.20 13.30
N GLN A 138 -4.49 7.97 13.50
CA GLN A 138 -3.04 7.74 13.58
C GLN A 138 -2.32 7.84 12.24
N VAL A 139 -2.98 7.47 11.14
CA VAL A 139 -2.43 7.62 9.79
C VAL A 139 -2.41 9.09 9.39
N GLU A 140 -3.54 9.80 9.50
CA GLU A 140 -3.65 11.22 9.11
C GLU A 140 -2.74 12.11 9.96
N GLN A 141 -2.71 11.90 11.28
CA GLN A 141 -1.92 12.71 12.21
C GLN A 141 -0.41 12.53 12.03
N LYS A 142 0.04 11.35 11.54
CA LYS A 142 1.46 11.14 11.18
C LYS A 142 1.83 11.62 9.78
N THR A 143 0.90 11.64 8.83
CA THR A 143 1.12 12.33 7.53
C THR A 143 1.02 13.85 7.63
N THR A 144 0.42 14.39 8.70
CA THR A 144 0.29 15.85 8.94
C THR A 144 1.45 16.41 9.79
N ILE A 145 2.54 15.65 9.98
CA ILE A 145 3.75 16.21 10.61
C ILE A 145 4.35 17.34 9.74
N ASP A 146 3.96 17.46 8.47
CA ASP A 146 4.49 18.44 7.52
C ASP A 146 3.66 19.73 7.34
N ASN A 147 2.68 20.02 8.21
CA ASN A 147 1.92 21.27 8.14
C ASN A 147 2.00 22.13 9.43
N GLN A 148 2.99 21.88 10.29
CA GLN A 148 3.27 22.73 11.47
C GLN A 148 4.71 23.25 11.54
N GLU A 149 5.44 23.25 10.42
CA GLU A 149 6.61 24.14 10.24
C GLU A 149 6.33 25.13 9.12
N ASP A 150 5.35 26.00 9.35
CA ASP A 150 5.27 27.30 8.66
C ASP A 150 5.60 28.39 9.70
N LYS A 151 6.82 28.92 9.64
CA LYS A 151 7.13 30.33 9.85
C LYS A 151 8.51 30.72 9.36
#